data_AF-A0A317IML0-F1
#
_entry.id   AF-A0A317IML0-F1
#
_cell.length_a   1.000
_cell.length_b   1.000
_cell.length_c   1.000
_cell.angle_alpha   90.00
_cell.angle_beta   90.00
_cell.angle_gamma   90.00
#
_symmetry.space_group_name_H-M   'P 1'
#
loop_
_entity.id
_entity.type
_entity.pdbx_description
1 polymer ?
#
loop_
_entity_poly.entity_id
_entity_poly.type
_entity_poly.pdbx_seq_one_letter_code
_entity_poly.pdbx_strand_id
1 'polypeptide(L)'
;MFHQSYQQLSFHQQIIALNQTYPCPRCSSGMLELYGHTETFKCNGCQRTFVPLCGARLLHPATRMGSKIAPTFWWDGLRWHWAGITATSKQIVAILALAIAPIVLTNLALTMNLWKDRPEWCTPILLSVVVALIMVQMIYLICWDFDSMSRGKPRQ
;
A
#
# COMPACT_ATOMS: atom_id res chain seq x y z
N MET A 1 1.93 -38.82 -15.45
CA MET A 1 3.15 -38.53 -14.67
C MET A 1 3.01 -37.13 -14.10
N PHE A 2 2.62 -37.00 -12.84
CA PHE A 2 2.52 -35.71 -12.16
C PHE A 2 3.93 -35.30 -11.73
N HIS A 3 4.34 -34.10 -12.13
CA HIS A 3 5.64 -33.53 -11.82
C HIS A 3 5.90 -33.51 -10.30
N GLN A 4 6.99 -34.16 -9.88
CA GLN A 4 7.54 -34.12 -8.51
C GLN A 4 8.03 -32.72 -8.07
N SER A 5 7.88 -31.67 -8.89
CA SER A 5 8.37 -30.32 -8.60
C SER A 5 7.60 -29.58 -7.50
N TYR A 6 6.44 -30.08 -7.05
CA TYR A 6 5.66 -29.46 -5.98
C TYR A 6 6.13 -29.84 -4.56
N GLN A 7 6.93 -30.90 -4.40
CA GLN A 7 7.31 -31.41 -3.06
C GLN A 7 8.56 -30.72 -2.46
N GLN A 8 9.21 -29.82 -3.18
CA GLN A 8 10.32 -28.98 -2.69
C GLN A 8 10.05 -27.49 -2.88
N LEU A 9 8.79 -27.06 -2.79
CA LEU A 9 8.49 -25.65 -2.54
C LEU A 9 8.82 -25.35 -1.08
N SER A 10 10.11 -25.22 -0.77
CA SER A 10 10.49 -24.42 0.39
C SER A 10 9.85 -23.05 0.20
N PHE A 11 9.24 -22.49 1.25
CA PHE A 11 8.67 -21.13 1.27
C PHE A 11 9.80 -20.09 1.19
N HIS A 12 10.62 -20.18 0.15
CA HIS A 12 11.77 -19.36 -0.08
C HIS A 12 11.45 -18.39 -1.21
N GLN A 13 11.82 -17.14 -1.00
CA GLN A 13 11.65 -16.07 -1.96
C GLN A 13 12.30 -16.44 -3.29
N GLN A 14 11.48 -16.57 -4.33
CA GLN A 14 11.92 -16.92 -5.67
C GLN A 14 12.30 -15.66 -6.47
N ILE A 15 13.15 -15.85 -7.46
CA ILE A 15 13.57 -14.80 -8.39
C ILE A 15 12.47 -14.63 -9.43
N ILE A 16 12.02 -13.39 -9.61
CA ILE A 16 11.05 -12.97 -10.62
C ILE A 16 11.78 -12.92 -11.96
N ALA A 17 11.54 -13.92 -12.79
CA ALA A 17 12.17 -14.05 -14.09
C ALA A 17 11.45 -13.17 -15.13
N LEU A 18 12.22 -12.39 -15.89
CA LEU A 18 11.67 -11.50 -16.92
C LEU A 18 11.00 -12.29 -18.06
N ASN A 19 11.44 -13.50 -18.35
CA ASN A 19 10.84 -14.34 -19.41
C ASN A 19 9.50 -14.99 -19.03
N GLN A 20 8.99 -14.76 -17.81
CA GLN A 20 7.75 -15.33 -17.32
C GLN A 20 6.68 -14.27 -17.15
N THR A 21 5.42 -14.70 -17.23
CA THR A 21 4.27 -13.86 -16.88
C THR A 21 3.78 -14.22 -15.48
N TYR A 22 3.34 -13.21 -14.74
CA TYR A 22 2.87 -13.38 -13.36
C TYR A 22 1.48 -12.79 -13.21
N PRO A 23 0.62 -13.31 -12.30
CA PRO A 23 -0.63 -12.63 -11.98
C PRO A 23 -0.33 -11.24 -11.38
N CYS A 24 -1.20 -10.26 -11.58
CA CYS A 24 -0.98 -8.94 -10.99
C CYS A 24 -1.27 -8.96 -9.48
N PRO A 25 -0.33 -8.58 -8.61
CA PRO A 25 -0.55 -8.57 -7.16
C PRO A 25 -1.58 -7.51 -6.71
N ARG A 26 -1.95 -6.56 -7.57
CA ARG A 26 -2.87 -5.46 -7.23
C ARG A 26 -4.30 -5.72 -7.68
N CYS A 27 -4.50 -6.07 -8.95
CA CYS A 27 -5.84 -6.26 -9.49
C CYS A 27 -6.30 -7.71 -9.53
N SER A 28 -5.39 -8.69 -9.34
CA SER A 28 -5.58 -10.15 -9.44
C SER A 28 -6.22 -10.70 -10.73
N SER A 29 -6.81 -9.85 -11.56
CA SER A 29 -7.46 -10.18 -12.84
C SER A 29 -6.53 -10.00 -14.05
N GLY A 30 -5.54 -9.11 -13.95
CA GLY A 30 -4.56 -8.88 -15.01
C GLY A 30 -3.31 -9.72 -14.84
N MET A 31 -2.58 -9.91 -15.95
CA MET A 31 -1.25 -10.52 -15.98
C MET A 31 -0.20 -9.42 -16.13
N LEU A 32 0.96 -9.63 -15.51
CA LEU A 32 2.17 -8.85 -15.66
C LEU A 32 2.94 -9.37 -16.87
N GLU A 33 3.08 -8.51 -17.87
CA GLU A 33 3.82 -8.77 -19.10
C GLU A 33 5.05 -7.86 -19.15
N LEU A 34 6.08 -8.27 -19.88
CA LEU A 34 7.25 -7.42 -20.07
C LEU A 34 6.87 -6.15 -20.81
N TYR A 35 7.40 -5.01 -20.38
CA TYR A 35 7.11 -3.72 -20.99
C TYR A 35 8.38 -2.93 -21.25
N GLY A 36 8.57 -2.53 -22.51
CA GLY A 36 9.74 -1.78 -22.95
C GLY A 36 11.02 -2.63 -23.04
N HIS A 37 12.15 -1.95 -23.27
CA HIS A 37 13.48 -2.56 -23.28
C HIS A 37 14.13 -2.64 -21.89
N THR A 38 13.46 -2.08 -20.89
CA THR A 38 13.88 -2.06 -19.49
C THR A 38 13.29 -3.26 -18.75
N GLU A 39 13.93 -3.70 -17.67
CA GLU A 39 13.50 -4.78 -16.78
C GLU A 39 12.21 -4.42 -16.03
N THR A 40 11.13 -4.10 -16.72
CA THR A 40 9.88 -3.61 -16.14
C THR A 40 8.70 -4.41 -16.63
N PHE A 41 7.80 -4.70 -15.71
CA PHE A 41 6.54 -5.36 -16.00
C PHE A 41 5.42 -4.34 -16.10
N LYS A 42 4.45 -4.56 -16.98
CA LYS A 42 3.20 -3.80 -17.03
C LYS A 42 2.03 -4.75 -16.92
N CYS A 43 1.07 -4.40 -16.06
CA CYS A 43 -0.15 -5.17 -15.95
C CYS A 43 -1.10 -4.86 -17.11
N ASN A 44 -1.58 -5.88 -17.81
CA ASN A 44 -2.57 -5.70 -18.89
C ASN A 44 -3.97 -5.27 -18.37
N GLY A 45 -4.31 -5.58 -17.12
CA GLY A 45 -5.56 -5.21 -16.47
C GLY A 45 -5.55 -3.79 -15.90
N CYS A 46 -4.77 -3.53 -14.85
CA CYS A 46 -4.72 -2.22 -14.20
C CYS A 46 -3.73 -1.23 -14.83
N GLN A 47 -3.00 -1.61 -15.89
CA GLN A 47 -2.04 -0.76 -16.62
C GLN A 47 -0.86 -0.22 -15.78
N ARG A 48 -0.71 -0.70 -14.54
CA ARG A 48 0.38 -0.32 -13.65
C ARG A 48 1.68 -0.97 -14.05
N THR A 49 2.77 -0.21 -13.88
CA THR A 49 4.12 -0.66 -14.15
C THR A 49 4.85 -1.00 -12.85
N PHE A 50 5.63 -2.07 -12.90
CA PHE A 50 6.38 -2.62 -11.79
C PHE A 50 7.81 -2.90 -12.23
N VAL A 51 8.75 -2.83 -11.30
CA VAL A 51 10.17 -3.13 -11.50
C VAL A 51 10.58 -4.16 -10.47
N PRO A 52 11.18 -5.28 -10.89
CA PRO A 52 11.82 -6.22 -9.99
C PRO A 52 13.14 -5.61 -9.50
N LEU A 53 13.25 -5.36 -8.19
CA LEU A 53 14.46 -4.86 -7.53
C LEU A 53 15.08 -5.95 -6.65
N CYS A 54 16.24 -5.65 -6.06
CA CYS A 54 16.98 -6.54 -5.16
C CYS A 54 17.30 -7.91 -5.81
N GLY A 55 17.88 -7.89 -7.01
CA GLY A 55 18.17 -9.12 -7.77
C GLY A 55 16.90 -9.85 -8.21
N ALA A 56 15.88 -9.07 -8.58
CA ALA A 56 14.55 -9.54 -8.95
C ALA A 56 13.81 -10.37 -7.91
N ARG A 57 14.09 -10.16 -6.62
CA ARG A 57 13.38 -10.85 -5.53
C ARG A 57 12.18 -10.06 -5.00
N LEU A 58 12.12 -8.76 -5.28
CA LEU A 58 11.08 -7.85 -4.81
C LEU A 58 10.48 -7.09 -5.98
N LEU A 59 9.16 -7.09 -6.07
CA LEU A 59 8.43 -6.29 -7.05
C LEU A 59 8.05 -4.95 -6.44
N HIS A 60 8.58 -3.88 -7.03
CA HIS A 60 8.29 -2.50 -6.68
C HIS A 60 7.41 -1.84 -7.75
N PRO A 61 6.53 -0.90 -7.42
CA PRO A 61 5.88 -0.06 -8.43
C PRO A 61 6.92 0.85 -9.10
N ALA A 62 6.89 0.95 -10.43
CA ALA A 62 7.88 1.69 -11.21
C ALA A 62 7.70 3.21 -11.10
N THR A 63 6.46 3.67 -11.02
CA THR A 63 6.15 5.08 -10.86
C THR A 63 6.42 5.51 -9.42
N ARG A 64 7.29 6.50 -9.23
CA ARG A 64 7.44 7.16 -7.93
C ARG A 64 6.10 7.82 -7.59
N MET A 65 5.40 7.23 -6.63
CA MET A 65 4.05 7.58 -6.20
C MET A 65 3.96 8.92 -5.45
N GLY A 66 5.00 9.75 -5.45
CA GLY A 66 5.01 11.08 -4.81
C GLY A 66 4.73 11.00 -3.32
N SER A 67 3.53 11.42 -2.90
CA SER A 67 3.03 11.33 -1.53
C SER A 67 2.36 9.99 -1.19
N LYS A 68 2.02 9.18 -2.19
CA LYS A 68 1.31 7.91 -1.99
C LYS A 68 2.28 6.80 -1.60
N ILE A 69 1.78 5.93 -0.73
CA ILE A 69 2.45 4.73 -0.27
C ILE A 69 1.87 3.55 -1.04
N ALA A 70 2.76 2.81 -1.69
CA ALA A 70 2.39 1.62 -2.42
C ALA A 70 3.02 0.39 -1.77
N PRO A 71 2.31 -0.76 -1.76
CA PRO A 71 2.87 -2.00 -1.26
C PRO A 71 3.92 -2.56 -2.23
N THR A 72 4.91 -3.23 -1.66
CA THR A 72 5.89 -4.06 -2.39
C THR A 72 5.56 -5.53 -2.17
N PHE A 73 5.93 -6.37 -3.14
CA PHE A 73 5.55 -7.78 -3.15
C PHE A 73 6.74 -8.69 -3.40
N TRP A 74 6.69 -9.91 -2.89
CA TRP A 74 7.63 -10.98 -3.24
C TRP A 74 6.88 -12.21 -3.72
N TRP A 75 7.56 -13.04 -4.53
CA TRP A 75 6.97 -14.22 -5.16
C TRP A 75 7.51 -15.50 -4.52
N ASP A 76 6.63 -16.43 -4.13
CA ASP A 76 6.99 -17.72 -3.54
C ASP A 76 6.99 -18.89 -4.55
N GLY A 77 6.66 -18.63 -5.82
CA GLY A 77 6.46 -19.66 -6.85
C GLY A 77 5.01 -19.92 -7.22
N LEU A 78 4.07 -19.54 -6.35
CA LEU A 78 2.63 -19.77 -6.55
C LEU A 78 1.78 -18.51 -6.37
N ARG A 79 2.15 -17.65 -5.41
CA ARG A 79 1.38 -16.46 -5.02
C ARG A 79 2.28 -15.31 -4.62
N TRP A 80 1.70 -14.12 -4.70
CA TRP A 80 2.32 -12.91 -4.21
C TRP A 80 2.12 -12.78 -2.70
N HIS A 81 3.18 -12.36 -2.03
CA HIS A 81 3.18 -12.01 -0.63
C HIS A 81 3.55 -10.55 -0.44
N TRP A 82 2.95 -9.92 0.57
CA TRP A 82 3.31 -8.57 0.95
C TRP A 82 4.72 -8.57 1.55
N ALA A 83 5.60 -7.73 1.01
CA ALA A 83 6.98 -7.58 1.49
C ALA A 83 7.17 -6.31 2.33
N GLY A 84 6.36 -5.28 2.07
CA GLY A 84 6.52 -3.98 2.71
C GLY A 84 5.80 -2.87 1.96
N ILE A 85 6.27 -1.65 2.19
CA ILE A 85 5.74 -0.42 1.57
C ILE A 85 6.87 0.43 1.01
N THR A 86 6.58 1.23 -0.01
CA THR A 86 7.52 2.19 -0.59
C THR A 86 7.67 3.48 0.22
N ALA A 87 7.18 3.51 1.47
CA ALA A 87 7.18 4.72 2.28
C ALA A 87 8.59 5.13 2.67
N THR A 88 8.97 6.35 2.33
CA THR A 88 10.20 6.99 2.77
C THR A 88 10.11 7.41 4.24
N SER A 89 11.25 7.56 4.92
CA SER A 89 11.29 8.05 6.31
C SER A 89 10.57 9.39 6.48
N LYS A 90 10.73 10.31 5.52
CA LYS A 90 10.02 11.60 5.49
C LYS A 90 8.51 11.44 5.45
N GLN A 91 7.99 10.52 4.63
CA GLN A 91 6.55 10.25 4.55
C GLN A 91 6.02 9.64 5.85
N ILE A 92 6.77 8.72 6.48
CA ILE A 92 6.38 8.12 7.75
C ILE A 92 6.32 9.18 8.85
N VAL A 93 7.33 10.05 8.93
CA VAL A 93 7.35 11.17 9.89
C VAL A 93 6.19 12.15 9.62
N ALA A 94 5.90 12.46 8.36
CA ALA A 94 4.78 13.33 8.01
C ALA A 94 3.43 12.71 8.40
N ILE A 95 3.24 11.41 8.18
CA ILE A 95 2.01 10.69 8.59
C ILE A 95 1.88 10.68 10.11
N LEU A 96 2.97 10.41 10.83
CA LEU A 96 2.98 10.41 12.29
C LEU A 96 2.64 11.81 12.83
N ALA A 97 3.25 12.86 12.27
CA ALA A 97 2.96 14.24 12.63
C ALA A 97 1.50 14.59 12.34
N LEU A 98 0.97 14.19 11.18
CA LEU A 98 -0.43 14.40 10.80
C LEU A 98 -1.39 13.66 11.73
N ALA A 99 -1.04 12.48 12.24
CA ALA A 99 -1.86 11.72 13.18
C ALA A 99 -1.86 12.34 14.59
N ILE A 100 -0.70 12.77 15.08
CA ILE A 100 -0.51 13.22 16.46
C ILE A 100 -0.90 14.69 16.63
N ALA A 101 -0.59 15.56 15.67
CA ALA A 101 -0.79 17.00 15.81
C ALA A 101 -2.25 17.41 16.11
N PRO A 102 -3.29 16.84 15.45
CA PRO A 102 -4.68 17.16 15.77
C PRO A 102 -5.08 16.72 17.17
N ILE A 103 -4.57 15.58 17.65
CA ILE A 103 -4.83 15.07 18.99
C ILE A 103 -4.23 16.02 20.03
N VAL A 104 -2.98 16.43 19.85
CA VAL A 104 -2.31 17.39 20.74
C VAL A 104 -3.01 18.74 20.72
N LEU A 105 -3.35 19.26 19.53
CA LEU A 105 -4.03 20.54 19.37
C LEU A 105 -5.40 20.54 20.04
N THR A 106 -6.15 19.44 19.91
CA THR A 106 -7.47 19.30 20.53
C THR A 106 -7.36 19.27 22.05
N ASN A 107 -6.40 18.51 22.61
CA ASN A 107 -6.16 18.50 24.05
C ASN A 107 -5.70 19.87 24.57
N LEU A 108 -4.83 20.57 23.83
CA LEU A 108 -4.39 21.93 24.18
C LEU A 108 -5.56 22.92 24.17
N ALA A 109 -6.45 22.82 23.19
CA ALA A 109 -7.64 23.68 23.12
C ALA A 109 -8.59 23.45 24.31
N LEU A 110 -8.70 22.20 24.77
CA LEU A 110 -9.46 21.85 25.96
C LEU A 110 -8.82 22.36 27.26
N THR A 111 -7.49 22.27 27.39
CA THR A 111 -6.80 22.76 28.61
C THR A 111 -6.83 24.29 28.71
N MET A 112 -6.78 24.99 27.57
CA MET A 112 -6.93 26.44 27.50
C MET A 112 -8.39 26.91 27.60
N ASN A 113 -9.35 25.99 27.79
CA ASN A 113 -10.77 26.28 27.94
C ASN A 113 -11.37 27.12 26.79
N LEU A 114 -10.89 26.92 25.55
CA LEU A 114 -11.44 27.62 24.37
C LEU A 114 -12.89 27.24 24.09
N TRP A 115 -13.35 26.07 24.57
CA TRP A 115 -14.72 25.61 24.44
C TRP A 115 -15.47 25.73 25.77
N LYS A 116 -15.93 26.96 26.05
CA LYS A 116 -16.56 27.32 27.33
C LYS A 116 -17.88 26.57 27.59
N ASP A 117 -18.72 26.44 26.56
CA ASP A 117 -20.03 25.75 26.64
C ASP A 117 -19.95 24.32 26.10
N ARG A 118 -19.03 23.53 26.65
CA ARG A 118 -18.89 22.12 26.24
C ARG A 118 -20.02 21.28 26.83
N PRO A 119 -20.63 20.37 26.06
CA PRO A 119 -21.62 19.45 26.61
C PRO A 119 -20.96 18.43 27.56
N GLU A 120 -21.67 18.04 28.61
CA GLU A 120 -21.16 17.16 29.68
C GLU A 120 -20.73 15.77 29.19
N TRP A 121 -21.32 15.29 28.10
CA TRP A 121 -20.97 14.01 27.48
C TRP A 121 -19.64 14.05 26.71
N CYS A 122 -19.11 15.24 26.41
CA CYS A 122 -17.87 15.40 25.64
C CYS A 122 -16.64 15.37 26.57
N THR A 123 -16.24 14.16 26.96
CA THR A 123 -15.00 13.94 27.70
C THR A 123 -13.77 14.11 26.80
N PRO A 124 -12.63 14.61 27.32
CA PRO A 124 -11.40 14.79 26.53
C PRO A 124 -10.91 13.48 25.90
N ILE A 125 -11.08 12.37 26.62
CA ILE A 125 -10.72 11.03 26.15
C ILE A 125 -11.57 10.66 24.94
N LEU A 126 -12.89 10.80 25.02
CA LEU A 126 -13.79 10.51 23.91
C LEU A 126 -13.44 11.33 22.67
N LEU A 127 -13.22 12.64 22.85
CA LEU A 127 -12.88 13.53 21.73
C LEU A 127 -11.55 13.13 21.07
N SER A 128 -10.52 12.79 21.86
CA SER A 128 -9.24 12.32 21.31
C SER A 128 -9.37 11.02 20.51
N VAL A 129 -10.20 10.07 20.97
CA VAL A 129 -10.48 8.82 20.25
C VAL A 129 -11.19 9.09 18.93
N VAL A 130 -12.21 9.96 18.93
CA VAL A 130 -12.94 10.35 17.72
C VAL A 130 -12.01 11.02 16.71
N VAL A 131 -11.19 11.98 17.15
CA VAL A 131 -10.19 12.63 16.30
C VAL A 131 -9.20 11.61 15.75
N ALA A 132 -8.68 10.70 16.57
CA ALA A 132 -7.76 9.66 16.12
C ALA A 132 -8.38 8.75 15.04
N LEU A 133 -9.64 8.32 15.22
CA LEU A 133 -10.35 7.51 14.23
C LEU A 133 -10.52 8.26 12.91
N ILE A 134 -10.91 9.54 12.96
CA ILE A 134 -11.04 10.39 11.76
C ILE A 134 -9.68 10.52 11.07
N MET A 135 -8.61 10.78 11.83
CA MET A 135 -7.27 10.92 11.26
C MET A 135 -6.77 9.64 10.61
N VAL A 136 -7.04 8.47 11.19
CA VAL A 136 -6.70 7.17 10.57
C VAL A 136 -7.41 7.01 9.22
N GLN A 137 -8.70 7.36 9.14
CA GLN A 137 -9.45 7.29 7.87
C GLN A 137 -8.90 8.28 6.84
N MET A 138 -8.57 9.50 7.25
CA MET A 138 -7.98 10.51 6.36
C MET A 138 -6.60 10.07 5.84
N ILE A 139 -5.74 9.53 6.71
CA ILE A 139 -4.42 9.00 6.34
C ILE A 139 -4.58 7.84 5.36
N TYR A 140 -5.51 6.93 5.64
CA TYR A 140 -5.82 5.83 4.73
C TYR A 140 -6.19 6.38 3.35
N LEU A 141 -7.17 7.28 3.25
CA LEU A 141 -7.65 7.83 1.97
C LEU A 141 -6.60 8.66 1.20
N ILE A 142 -5.79 9.46 1.90
CA ILE A 142 -4.82 10.37 1.28
C ILE A 142 -3.54 9.63 0.90
N CYS A 143 -3.01 8.81 1.81
CA CYS A 143 -1.69 8.22 1.68
C CYS A 143 -1.72 6.85 1.01
N TRP A 144 -2.80 6.09 1.17
CA TRP A 144 -2.86 4.76 0.57
C TRP A 144 -3.17 4.87 -0.92
N ASP A 145 -2.42 4.12 -1.72
CA ASP A 145 -2.72 3.97 -3.13
C ASP A 145 -4.01 3.13 -3.31
N PHE A 146 -5.18 3.77 -3.30
CA PHE A 146 -6.43 3.17 -3.76
C PHE A 146 -6.49 3.14 -5.28
N ASP A 147 -6.69 1.94 -5.81
CA ASP A 147 -7.06 1.76 -7.21
C ASP A 147 -8.58 1.53 -7.28
N SER A 148 -9.36 2.61 -7.19
CA SER A 148 -10.83 2.53 -7.34
C SER A 148 -11.25 2.19 -8.78
N MET A 149 -10.30 2.09 -9.72
CA MET A 149 -10.56 2.03 -11.16
C MET A 149 -10.36 0.67 -11.84
N SER A 150 -10.07 -0.43 -11.12
CA SER A 150 -9.95 -1.76 -11.76
C SER A 150 -11.29 -2.43 -12.10
N ARG A 151 -12.44 -1.82 -11.78
CA ARG A 151 -13.78 -2.34 -12.14
C ARG A 151 -14.35 -1.82 -13.48
N GLY A 152 -13.59 -1.06 -14.25
CA GLY A 152 -14.10 -0.35 -15.42
C GLY A 152 -13.55 -0.80 -16.76
N LYS A 153 -13.89 -2.02 -17.21
CA LYS A 153 -14.33 -2.37 -18.59
C LYS A 153 -14.16 -3.87 -18.86
N PRO A 154 -15.25 -4.64 -19.04
CA PRO A 154 -15.15 -5.80 -19.91
C PRO A 154 -14.77 -5.28 -21.30
N ARG A 155 -13.62 -5.73 -21.82
CA ARG A 155 -13.31 -5.56 -23.25
C ARG A 155 -14.28 -6.47 -24.01
N GLN A 156 -15.29 -5.85 -24.64
CA GLN A 156 -15.94 -6.42 -25.82
C GLN A 156 -14.97 -6.33 -27.00
#